data_AF-A0A7Y4SJ07-F1
#
_entry.id   AF-A0A7Y4SJ07-F1
#
_cell.length_a   1.000
_cell.length_b   1.000
_cell.length_c   1.000
_cell.angle_alpha   90.00
_cell.angle_beta   90.00
_cell.angle_gamma   90.00
#
_symmetry.space_group_name_H-M   'P 1'
#
loop_
_entity.id
_entity.type
_entity.pdbx_description
1 polymer ?
#
loop_
_entity_poly.entity_id
_entity_poly.type
_entity_poly.pdbx_seq_one_letter_code
_entity_poly.pdbx_strand_id
1 'polypeptide(L)' 'MSSWLAVYLAGFVWGLLRTDARPLSRLLLALLWPIGPAAFVVVLAILVAVSPIAFPLFGALLCGAAGAAWWVLT' A
#
# COMPACT_ATOMS: atom_id res chain seq x y z
N MET A 1 19.45 8.35 -10.44
CA MET A 1 17.99 8.44 -10.33
C MET A 1 17.57 7.85 -8.99
N SER A 2 16.71 8.51 -8.22
CA SER A 2 16.21 7.93 -6.97
C SER A 2 15.36 6.69 -7.27
N SER A 3 15.49 5.64 -6.45
CA SER A 3 14.74 4.38 -6.59
C SER A 3 13.23 4.61 -6.68
N TRP A 4 12.70 5.55 -5.89
CA TRP A 4 11.29 5.96 -5.90
C TRP A 4 10.80 6.48 -7.24
N LEU A 5 11.65 7.23 -7.96
CA LEU A 5 11.30 7.80 -9.25
C LEU A 5 11.24 6.70 -10.32
N ALA A 6 12.06 5.66 -10.20
CA ALA A 6 11.99 4.48 -11.07
C ALA A 6 10.68 3.69 -10.87
N VAL A 7 10.25 3.49 -9.61
CA VAL A 7 8.97 2.83 -9.30
C VAL A 7 7.79 3.65 -9.83
N TYR A 8 7.83 4.97 -9.62
CA TYR A 8 6.81 5.88 -10.14
C TYR A 8 6.67 5.78 -11.66
N LEU A 9 7.79 5.85 -12.39
CA LEU A 9 7.80 5.77 -13.85
C LEU A 9 7.36 4.39 -14.35
N ALA A 10 7.77 3.31 -13.70
CA ALA A 10 7.35 1.96 -14.07
C ALA A 10 5.83 1.80 -13.98
N GLY A 11 5.22 2.25 -12.89
CA GLY A 11 3.77 2.23 -12.72
C GLY A 11 3.04 3.15 -13.70
N PHE A 12 3.60 4.33 -13.98
CA PHE A 12 3.05 5.26 -14.97
C PHE A 12 3.04 4.67 -16.38
N VAL A 13 4.17 4.12 -16.84
CA VAL A 13 4.29 3.48 -18.16
C VAL A 13 3.37 2.27 -18.25
N TRP A 14 3.31 1.45 -17.20
CA TRP A 14 2.39 0.32 -17.15
C TRP A 14 0.92 0.75 -17.21
N GLY A 15 0.56 1.78 -16.44
CA GLY A 15 -0.78 2.38 -16.43
C GLY A 15 -1.16 2.94 -17.79
N LEU A 16 -0.22 3.55 -18.51
CA LEU A 16 -0.43 3.90 -19.91
C LEU A 16 -0.68 2.63 -20.72
N LEU A 17 0.24 1.67 -20.78
CA LEU A 17 0.13 0.50 -21.67
C LEU A 17 -1.13 -0.35 -21.47
N ARG A 18 -1.66 -0.45 -20.24
CA ARG A 18 -2.77 -1.35 -19.89
C ARG A 18 -4.15 -0.70 -19.78
N THR A 19 -4.26 0.63 -19.77
CA THR A 19 -5.54 1.30 -19.55
C THR A 19 -6.26 1.59 -20.87
N ASP A 20 -7.36 0.90 -21.11
CA ASP A 20 -8.30 1.18 -22.21
C ASP A 20 -9.25 2.32 -21.83
N ALA A 21 -8.75 3.55 -21.91
CA ALA A 21 -9.55 4.77 -21.69
C ALA A 21 -9.24 5.82 -22.75
N ARG A 22 -10.11 6.84 -22.86
CA ARG A 22 -9.84 8.03 -23.68
C ARG A 22 -8.48 8.63 -23.29
N PRO A 23 -7.72 9.21 -24.23
CA PRO A 23 -6.30 9.56 -24.03
C PRO A 23 -6.06 10.47 -22.81
N LEU A 24 -6.97 11.42 -22.56
CA LEU A 24 -6.89 12.31 -21.41
C LEU A 24 -7.16 11.58 -20.09
N SER A 25 -8.18 10.72 -20.04
CA SER A 25 -8.49 9.89 -18.86
C SER A 25 -7.37 8.88 -18.58
N ARG A 26 -6.79 8.29 -19.63
CA ARG A 26 -5.66 7.36 -19.55
C ARG A 26 -4.42 8.02 -18.94
N LEU A 27 -4.10 9.24 -19.36
CA LEU A 27 -3.01 10.03 -18.77
C LEU A 27 -3.26 10.38 -17.31
N LEU A 28 -4.46 10.84 -16.96
CA LEU A 28 -4.81 11.15 -15.58
C LEU A 28 -4.75 9.91 -14.69
N LEU A 29 -5.32 8.79 -15.13
CA LEU A 29 -5.27 7.52 -14.39
C LEU A 29 -3.83 7.01 -14.23
N ALA A 30 -3.00 7.13 -15.27
CA ALA A 30 -1.59 6.78 -15.18
C ALA A 30 -0.82 7.72 -14.24
N LEU A 31 -1.10 9.02 -14.23
CA LEU A 31 -0.42 9.99 -13.36
C LEU A 31 -0.82 9.81 -11.88
N LEU A 32 -2.11 9.57 -11.65
CA LEU A 32 -2.70 9.35 -10.32
C LEU A 32 -2.59 7.89 -9.86
N TRP A 33 -1.88 7.03 -10.60
CA TRP A 33 -1.71 5.62 -10.25
C TRP A 33 -1.25 5.34 -8.80
N PRO A 34 -0.39 6.15 -8.15
CA PRO A 34 0.07 5.85 -6.79
C PRO A 34 -1.05 5.98 -5.76
N ILE A 35 -2.12 6.72 -6.07
CA ILE A 35 -3.22 6.99 -5.15
C ILE A 35 -3.98 5.70 -4.82
N GLY A 36 -4.14 4.79 -5.78
CA GLY A 36 -4.80 3.50 -5.55
C GLY A 36 -4.08 2.65 -4.50
N PRO A 37 -2.80 2.30 -4.71
CA PRO A 37 -1.98 1.61 -3.72
C PRO A 37 -1.87 2.36 -2.39
N ALA A 38 -1.71 3.69 -2.42
CA ALA A 38 -1.65 4.49 -1.19
C ALA A 38 -2.95 4.39 -0.39
N ALA A 39 -4.11 4.52 -1.04
CA ALA A 39 -5.42 4.38 -0.41
C ALA A 39 -5.61 2.99 0.19
N PHE A 40 -5.16 1.94 -0.50
CA PHE A 40 -5.18 0.57 0.01
C PHE A 40 -4.35 0.43 1.29
N VAL A 41 -3.11 0.93 1.30
CA VAL A 41 -2.22 0.88 2.47
C VAL A 41 -2.84 1.65 3.64
N VAL A 42 -3.43 2.82 3.40
CA VAL A 42 -4.08 3.62 4.43
C VAL A 42 -5.27 2.87 5.03
N VAL A 43 -6.16 2.31 4.20
CA VAL A 43 -7.31 1.53 4.68
C VAL A 43 -6.85 0.31 5.47
N LEU A 44 -5.88 -0.44 4.96
CA LEU A 44 -5.31 -1.59 5.65
C LEU A 44 -4.71 -1.20 7.01
N ALA A 45 -3.96 -0.10 7.06
CA ALA A 45 -3.35 0.39 8.30
C ALA A 45 -4.41 0.76 9.34
N ILE A 46 -5.47 1.45 8.93
CA ILE A 46 -6.60 1.79 9.82
C ILE A 46 -7.29 0.52 10.31
N LEU A 47 -7.58 -0.43 9.41
CA LEU A 47 -8.21 -1.70 9.79
C LEU A 47 -7.35 -2.45 10.79
N VAL A 48 -6.05 -2.55 10.56
CA VAL A 48 -5.11 -3.22 11.49
C VAL A 48 -5.05 -2.49 12.82
N ALA A 49 -5.06 -1.15 12.83
CA ALA A 49 -5.04 -0.37 14.08
C ALA A 49 -6.34 -0.53 14.90
N VAL A 50 -7.49 -0.62 14.24
CA VAL A 50 -8.80 -0.75 14.90
C VAL A 50 -9.11 -2.21 15.28
N SER A 51 -8.56 -3.19 14.55
CA SER A 51 -8.84 -4.61 14.76
C SER A 51 -8.55 -5.13 16.19
N PRO A 52 -7.47 -4.75 16.89
CA PRO A 52 -7.24 -5.16 18.28
C PRO A 52 -8.32 -4.71 19.26
N ILE A 53 -8.98 -3.57 18.98
CA ILE A 53 -10.07 -3.04 19.81
C ILE A 53 -11.33 -3.88 19.58
N ALA A 54 -11.63 -4.23 18.32
CA ALA A 54 -12.78 -5.04 17.97
C ALA A 54 -12.59 -6.54 18.29
N PHE A 55 -11.35 -7.04 18.21
CA PHE A 55 -10.98 -8.45 18.33
C PHE A 55 -9.79 -8.62 19.29
N PRO A 56 -10.05 -8.80 20.60
CA PRO A 56 -8.99 -8.85 21.61
C PRO A 56 -7.95 -9.97 21.38
N LEU A 57 -8.39 -11.14 20.90
CA LEU A 57 -7.49 -12.26 20.58
C LEU A 57 -6.52 -11.93 19.43
N PHE A 58 -6.99 -11.20 18.42
CA PHE A 58 -6.13 -10.72 17.33
C PHE A 58 -5.09 -9.74 17.88
N GLY A 59 -5.49 -8.83 18.77
CA GLY A 59 -4.57 -7.91 19.44
C GLY A 59 -3.47 -8.62 20.23
N ALA A 60 -3.83 -9.65 21.00
CA ALA A 60 -2.86 -10.45 21.76
C ALA A 60 -1.83 -11.15 20.84
N LEU A 61 -2.30 -11.74 19.73
CA LEU A 61 -1.42 -12.37 18.74
C LEU A 61 -0.51 -11.35 18.04
N LEU A 62 -1.04 -10.17 17.71
CA LEU A 62 -0.27 -9.09 17.08
C LEU A 62 0.88 -8.63 17.98
N CYS A 63 0.62 -8.41 19.28
CA CYS A 63 1.63 -8.06 20.26
C CYS A 63 2.67 -9.18 20.45
N GLY A 64 2.22 -10.43 20.52
CA GLY A 64 3.12 -11.59 20.61
C GLY A 64 4.05 -11.70 19.40
N ALA A 65 3.51 -11.52 18.19
CA ALA A 65 4.29 -11.52 16.95
C ALA A 65 5.28 -10.35 16.89
N ALA A 66 4.87 -9.15 17.30
CA ALA A 66 5.75 -7.98 17.35
C ALA A 66 6.89 -8.17 18.36
N GLY A 67 6.60 -8.75 19.54
CA GLY A 67 7.60 -9.09 20.54
C GLY A 67 8.58 -10.16 20.06
N ALA A 68 8.09 -11.21 19.40
CA ALA A 68 8.94 -12.23 18.81
C ALA A 68 9.84 -11.67 17.69
N ALA A 69 9.29 -10.82 16.83
CA ALA A 69 10.05 -10.14 15.78
C ALA A 69 11.14 -9.23 16.37
N TRP A 70 10.81 -8.47 17.42
CA TRP A 70 11.79 -7.64 18.13
C TRP A 70 12.94 -8.49 18.68
N TRP A 71 12.63 -9.60 19.36
CA TRP A 71 13.63 -10.50 19.93
C TRP A 71 14.56 -11.14 18.88
N VAL A 72 14.04 -11.45 17.69
CA VAL A 72 14.85 -12.03 16.60
C VAL A 72 15.76 -10.99 15.94
N LEU A 73 15.38 -9.71 15.97
CA LEU A 73 16.08 -8.62 15.28
C LEU A 73 17.12 -7.91 16.16
N THR A 74 17.13 -8.15 17.47
CA THR A 74 18.11 -7.61 18.44
C THR A 74 19.11 -8.67 18.87
#